data_AF-A0A9E1TW34-F1
#
_entry.id   AF-A0A9E1TW34-F1
#
_cell.length_a   1.000
_cell.length_b   1.000
_cell.length_c   1.000
_cell.angle_alpha   90.00
_cell.angle_beta   90.00
_cell.angle_gamma   90.00
#
_symmetry.space_group_name_H-M   'P 1'
#
loop_
_entity.id
_entity.type
_entity.pdbx_description
1 polymer ?
#
loop_
_entity_poly.entity_id
_entity_poly.type
_entity_poly.pdbx_seq_one_letter_code
_entity_poly.pdbx_strand_id
1 'polypeptide(L)'
;MKNFLTLFITICFASGQSYSVSVFGIPAADVEQTIHDSGKIEFTTQNRGIFDLVWPAKNAYSAIYDSNSFALKSWSKTVKQGEFKQKVSGKVDFLGYLVYDDKTMIKIPQNIYTIFTLLAMVQSRPYDKLDTKWFDYEQEGQLGQARFIWADTSNTWNGKDSVMCDHYRLDINIEEEKNKLDKRSDYFMEEILAD
;
A
#
# COMPACT_ATOMS: atom_id res chain seq x y z
N MET A 1 -6.63 -47.05 -26.34
CA MET A 1 -6.42 -46.58 -24.96
C MET A 1 -6.53 -45.06 -24.97
N LYS A 2 -7.52 -44.50 -24.26
CA LYS A 2 -7.73 -43.04 -24.19
C LYS A 2 -6.69 -42.46 -23.23
N ASN A 3 -5.78 -41.64 -23.75
CA ASN A 3 -4.83 -40.89 -22.94
C ASN A 3 -5.60 -39.74 -22.26
N PHE A 4 -5.70 -39.79 -20.93
CA PHE A 4 -6.20 -38.68 -20.13
C PHE A 4 -4.98 -38.05 -19.44
N LEU A 5 -4.47 -36.96 -20.01
CA LEU A 5 -3.41 -36.16 -19.39
C LEU A 5 -4.09 -34.98 -18.69
N THR A 6 -4.27 -35.07 -17.38
CA THR A 6 -4.72 -33.93 -16.57
C THR A 6 -3.51 -33.13 -16.12
N LEU A 7 -3.26 -32.01 -16.78
CA LEU A 7 -2.23 -31.06 -16.40
C LEU A 7 -2.81 -30.09 -15.35
N PHE A 8 -2.45 -30.27 -14.08
CA PHE A 8 -2.68 -29.26 -13.05
C PHE A 8 -1.56 -28.22 -13.12
N ILE A 9 -1.81 -27.10 -13.81
CA ILE A 9 -0.96 -25.92 -13.68
C ILE A 9 -1.55 -25.05 -12.58
N THR A 10 -1.00 -25.15 -11.37
CA THR A 10 -1.23 -24.15 -10.32
C THR A 10 -0.16 -23.08 -10.50
N ILE A 11 -0.53 -21.97 -11.14
CA ILE A 11 0.34 -20.78 -11.18
C ILE A 11 -0.13 -19.87 -10.05
N CYS A 12 0.61 -19.86 -8.93
CA CYS A 12 0.50 -18.80 -7.93
C CYS A 12 1.59 -17.78 -8.22
N PHE A 13 1.21 -16.55 -8.56
CA PHE A 13 2.13 -15.43 -8.78
C PHE A 13 2.17 -14.55 -7.53
N ALA A 14 2.68 -15.09 -6.42
CA ALA A 14 2.98 -14.24 -5.28
C ALA A 14 4.14 -13.29 -5.65
N SER A 15 3.83 -11.99 -5.78
CA SER A 15 4.82 -10.94 -6.02
C SER A 15 5.08 -10.23 -4.69
N GLY A 16 6.33 -10.19 -4.24
CA GLY A 16 6.69 -9.60 -2.96
C GLY A 16 8.06 -8.95 -3.05
N GLN A 17 8.30 -7.98 -2.17
CA GLN A 17 9.59 -7.30 -2.04
C GLN A 17 10.03 -7.40 -0.58
N SER A 18 11.25 -7.85 -0.34
CA SER A 18 11.86 -7.85 0.99
C SER A 18 13.23 -7.22 0.89
N TYR A 19 13.47 -6.16 1.66
CA TYR A 19 14.72 -5.42 1.63
C TYR A 19 15.04 -4.82 3.00
N SER A 20 16.33 -4.57 3.23
CA SER A 20 16.83 -3.87 4.41
C SER A 20 17.32 -2.48 4.01
N VAL A 21 16.95 -1.48 4.79
CA VAL A 21 17.41 -0.10 4.69
C VAL A 21 18.62 0.07 5.60
N SER A 22 19.64 0.77 5.09
CA SER A 22 20.81 1.17 5.88
C SER A 22 21.08 2.66 5.76
N VAL A 23 21.59 3.26 6.82
CA VAL A 23 21.98 4.67 6.89
C VAL A 23 23.49 4.71 7.15
N PHE A 24 24.27 5.23 6.21
CA PHE A 24 25.74 5.20 6.25
C PHE A 24 26.34 3.80 6.48
N GLY A 25 25.71 2.77 5.91
CA GLY A 25 26.12 1.36 6.08
C GLY A 25 25.67 0.72 7.40
N ILE A 26 24.98 1.46 8.27
CA ILE A 26 24.42 0.95 9.52
C ILE A 26 22.99 0.44 9.25
N PRO A 27 22.65 -0.83 9.58
CA PRO A 27 21.30 -1.35 9.41
C PRO A 27 20.27 -0.51 10.17
N ALA A 28 19.22 -0.08 9.48
CA ALA A 28 18.20 0.84 10.00
C ALA A 28 16.82 0.20 10.13
N ALA A 29 16.35 -0.48 9.09
CA ALA A 29 15.05 -1.15 9.12
C ALA A 29 14.98 -2.30 8.12
N ASP A 30 14.14 -3.29 8.39
CA ASP A 30 13.68 -4.25 7.39
C ASP A 30 12.29 -3.86 6.91
N VAL A 31 12.01 -4.09 5.63
CA VAL A 31 10.70 -3.88 5.01
C VAL A 31 10.33 -5.14 4.23
N GLU A 32 9.11 -5.61 4.44
CA GLU A 32 8.53 -6.72 3.68
C GLU A 32 7.18 -6.30 3.10
N GLN A 33 7.04 -6.45 1.80
CA GLN A 33 5.81 -6.33 1.05
C GLN A 33 5.43 -7.70 0.48
N THR A 34 4.19 -8.13 0.68
CA THR A 34 3.62 -9.32 0.04
C THR A 34 2.35 -8.95 -0.69
N ILE A 35 2.27 -9.25 -1.99
CA ILE A 35 1.05 -9.16 -2.80
C ILE A 35 0.55 -10.57 -3.08
N HIS A 36 -0.71 -10.81 -2.73
CA HIS A 36 -1.41 -12.07 -2.95
C HIS A 36 -2.35 -11.95 -4.15
N ASP A 37 -2.38 -12.98 -4.99
CA ASP A 37 -3.27 -13.08 -6.17
C ASP A 37 -4.76 -12.90 -5.81
N SER A 38 -5.13 -13.16 -4.56
CA SER A 38 -6.49 -13.01 -4.04
C SER A 38 -6.95 -11.56 -3.84
N GLY A 39 -6.11 -10.57 -4.17
CA GLY A 39 -6.42 -9.15 -3.96
C GLY A 39 -6.12 -8.71 -2.54
N LYS A 40 -4.92 -9.04 -2.03
CA LYS A 40 -4.45 -8.58 -0.73
C LYS A 40 -3.00 -8.11 -0.85
N ILE A 41 -2.70 -7.00 -0.20
CA ILE A 41 -1.33 -6.52 -0.01
C ILE A 41 -1.05 -6.37 1.47
N GLU A 42 0.15 -6.74 1.87
CA GLU A 42 0.66 -6.63 3.24
C GLU A 42 2.00 -5.93 3.21
N PHE A 43 2.18 -4.97 4.12
CA PHE A 43 3.44 -4.28 4.35
C PHE A 43 3.81 -4.40 5.82
N THR A 44 5.03 -4.81 6.10
CA THR A 44 5.59 -4.76 7.45
C THR A 44 6.92 -4.05 7.44
N THR A 45 7.19 -3.31 8.50
CA THR A 45 8.48 -2.68 8.73
C THR A 45 8.91 -2.84 10.17
N GLN A 46 10.20 -3.03 10.38
CA GLN A 46 10.79 -3.14 11.70
C GLN A 46 12.16 -2.46 11.74
N ASN A 47 12.37 -1.56 12.70
CA ASN A 47 13.69 -0.97 12.93
C ASN A 47 14.70 -2.04 13.37
N ARG A 48 15.99 -1.81 13.06
CA ARG A 48 17.11 -2.70 13.37
C ARG A 48 18.27 -1.94 14.01
N GLY A 49 19.15 -2.69 14.67
CA GLY A 49 20.41 -2.19 15.20
C GLY A 49 20.23 -1.04 16.19
N ILE A 50 21.05 0.01 16.01
CA ILE A 50 21.04 1.19 16.87
C ILE A 50 19.72 1.97 16.78
N PHE A 51 19.06 1.95 15.63
CA PHE A 51 17.80 2.64 15.43
C PHE A 51 16.67 1.99 16.23
N ASP A 52 16.63 0.65 16.31
CA ASP A 52 15.67 -0.07 17.17
C ASP A 52 15.95 0.16 18.66
N LEU A 53 17.22 0.29 19.05
CA LEU A 53 17.61 0.57 20.44
C LEU A 53 17.16 1.97 20.88
N VAL A 54 17.40 2.98 20.04
CA VAL A 54 17.07 4.38 20.36
C VAL A 54 15.57 4.65 20.19
N TRP A 55 14.97 4.08 19.15
CA TRP A 55 13.57 4.28 18.83
C TRP A 55 12.96 3.02 18.19
N PRO A 56 12.42 2.09 19.00
CA PRO A 56 11.90 0.83 18.48
C PRO A 56 10.63 1.07 17.66
N ALA A 57 10.65 0.62 16.41
CA ALA A 57 9.49 0.74 15.52
C ALA A 57 9.14 -0.61 14.90
N LYS A 58 7.85 -0.94 14.90
CA LYS A 58 7.28 -2.09 14.21
C LYS A 58 5.88 -1.75 13.71
N ASN A 59 5.72 -1.66 12.40
CA ASN A 59 4.44 -1.35 11.79
C ASN A 59 4.01 -2.50 10.88
N ALA A 60 2.71 -2.72 10.79
CA ALA A 60 2.08 -3.65 9.89
C ALA A 60 0.85 -2.98 9.27
N TYR A 61 0.74 -3.04 7.94
CA TYR A 61 -0.37 -2.51 7.18
C TYR A 61 -0.88 -3.61 6.25
N SER A 62 -2.18 -3.62 5.99
CA SER A 62 -2.77 -4.52 5.01
C SER A 62 -3.97 -3.87 4.34
N ALA A 63 -4.12 -4.11 3.03
CA ALA A 63 -5.31 -3.79 2.29
C ALA A 63 -5.80 -5.00 1.51
N ILE A 64 -7.12 -5.21 1.53
CA ILE A 64 -7.84 -6.17 0.71
C ILE A 64 -8.61 -5.38 -0.34
N TYR A 65 -8.54 -5.80 -1.58
CA TYR A 65 -9.07 -5.09 -2.73
C TYR A 65 -9.68 -6.05 -3.77
N ASP A 66 -10.38 -5.49 -4.75
CA ASP A 66 -10.80 -6.23 -5.93
C ASP A 66 -9.62 -6.49 -6.87
N SER A 67 -9.29 -7.74 -7.17
CA SER A 67 -8.10 -8.07 -7.96
C SER A 67 -8.14 -7.54 -9.40
N ASN A 68 -9.32 -7.20 -9.93
CA ASN A 68 -9.43 -6.61 -11.26
C ASN A 68 -9.34 -5.08 -11.21
N SER A 69 -10.16 -4.43 -10.38
CA SER A 69 -10.25 -2.97 -10.33
C SER A 69 -9.27 -2.29 -9.37
N PHE A 70 -8.68 -3.07 -8.45
CA PHE A 70 -7.90 -2.63 -7.28
C PHE A 70 -8.67 -1.78 -6.27
N ALA A 71 -10.00 -1.67 -6.42
CA ALA A 71 -10.82 -0.90 -5.50
C ALA A 71 -10.79 -1.54 -4.10
N LEU A 72 -10.67 -0.69 -3.09
CA LEU A 72 -10.60 -1.08 -1.68
C LEU A 72 -11.85 -1.87 -1.25
N LYS A 73 -11.63 -2.96 -0.51
CA LYS A 73 -12.67 -3.69 0.24
C LYS A 73 -12.51 -3.48 1.73
N SER A 74 -11.26 -3.50 2.22
CA SER A 74 -10.94 -3.17 3.61
C SER A 74 -9.46 -2.90 3.76
N TRP A 75 -9.08 -2.13 4.76
CA TRP A 75 -7.69 -1.97 5.17
C TRP A 75 -7.55 -2.02 6.67
N SER A 76 -6.32 -2.26 7.13
CA SER A 76 -5.97 -2.20 8.53
C SER A 76 -4.52 -1.79 8.71
N LYS A 77 -4.24 -1.14 9.84
CA LYS A 77 -2.88 -0.85 10.29
C LYS A 77 -2.73 -1.16 11.78
N THR A 78 -1.53 -1.59 12.13
CA THR A 78 -1.05 -1.74 13.51
C THR A 78 0.32 -1.12 13.58
N VAL A 79 0.44 -0.04 14.33
CA VAL A 79 1.64 0.79 14.42
C VAL A 79 2.16 0.75 15.85
N LYS A 80 3.48 0.61 15.98
CA LYS A 80 4.21 0.80 17.23
C LYS A 80 5.50 1.55 16.92
N GLN A 81 5.61 2.81 17.34
CA GLN A 81 6.75 3.69 17.07
C GLN A 81 7.18 4.39 18.37
N GLY A 82 8.10 3.78 19.10
CA GLY A 82 8.40 4.16 20.49
C GLY A 82 7.16 4.01 21.37
N GLU A 83 6.74 5.10 22.00
CA GLU A 83 5.54 5.16 22.83
C GLU A 83 4.24 5.26 22.01
N PHE A 84 4.31 5.72 20.75
CA PHE A 84 3.13 5.83 19.90
C PHE A 84 2.64 4.46 19.47
N LYS A 85 1.36 4.17 19.72
CA LYS A 85 0.69 2.93 19.33
C LYS A 85 -0.67 3.25 18.74
N GLN A 86 -0.99 2.63 17.62
CA GLN A 86 -2.27 2.83 16.96
C GLN A 86 -2.70 1.54 16.29
N LYS A 87 -4.00 1.26 16.34
CA LYS A 87 -4.62 0.17 15.59
C LYS A 87 -5.91 0.71 15.01
N VAL A 88 -6.01 0.68 13.69
CA VAL A 88 -7.18 1.18 12.95
C VAL A 88 -7.49 0.19 11.85
N SER A 89 -8.77 -0.06 11.61
CA SER A 89 -9.24 -0.75 10.42
C SER A 89 -10.49 -0.10 9.86
N GLY A 90 -10.63 -0.18 8.55
CA GLY A 90 -11.76 0.31 7.79
C GLY A 90 -12.26 -0.75 6.81
N LYS A 91 -13.57 -0.90 6.68
CA LYS A 91 -14.19 -1.84 5.75
C LYS A 91 -15.30 -1.20 4.95
N VAL A 92 -15.30 -1.45 3.63
CA VAL A 92 -16.37 -1.00 2.74
C VAL A 92 -17.60 -1.88 2.96
N ASP A 93 -18.73 -1.25 3.23
CA ASP A 93 -20.03 -1.90 3.37
C ASP A 93 -20.79 -1.99 2.03
N PHE A 94 -21.92 -2.69 2.03
CA PHE A 94 -22.75 -2.87 0.84
C PHE A 94 -23.52 -1.60 0.42
N LEU A 95 -23.60 -0.59 1.29
CA LEU A 95 -24.25 0.70 1.03
C LEU A 95 -23.25 1.73 0.47
N GLY A 96 -21.98 1.34 0.30
CA GLY A 96 -20.90 2.19 -0.19
C GLY A 96 -20.44 3.20 0.86
N TYR A 97 -20.31 2.77 2.10
CA TYR A 97 -19.65 3.48 3.18
C TYR A 97 -18.37 2.75 3.58
N LEU A 98 -17.34 3.51 3.94
CA LEU A 98 -16.18 2.99 4.66
C LEU A 98 -16.45 3.11 6.16
N VAL A 99 -16.52 1.97 6.83
CA VAL A 99 -16.88 1.86 8.25
C VAL A 99 -15.64 1.52 9.07
N TYR A 100 -15.36 2.33 10.09
CA TYR A 100 -14.21 2.16 10.99
C TYR A 100 -14.60 1.48 12.31
N ASP A 101 -13.58 1.05 13.07
CA ASP A 101 -13.73 0.35 14.35
C ASP A 101 -14.52 1.13 15.41
N ASP A 102 -14.45 2.46 15.38
CA ASP A 102 -15.20 3.37 16.25
C ASP A 102 -16.64 3.64 15.77
N LYS A 103 -17.06 2.98 14.68
CA LYS A 103 -18.33 3.15 13.97
C LYS A 103 -18.47 4.48 13.23
N THR A 104 -17.39 5.22 13.03
CA THR A 104 -17.37 6.31 12.06
C THR A 104 -17.66 5.75 10.67
N MET A 105 -18.59 6.37 9.96
CA MET A 105 -19.03 5.96 8.63
C MET A 105 -18.84 7.10 7.65
N ILE A 106 -18.08 6.83 6.60
CA ILE A 106 -17.76 7.83 5.57
C ILE A 106 -18.34 7.36 4.25
N LYS A 107 -19.15 8.21 3.63
CA LYS A 107 -19.69 7.92 2.31
C LYS A 107 -18.56 7.99 1.29
N ILE A 108 -18.38 6.93 0.51
CA ILE A 108 -17.32 6.86 -0.49
C ILE A 108 -17.90 6.81 -1.92
N PRO A 109 -17.12 7.26 -2.93
CA PRO A 109 -17.35 6.93 -4.34
C PRO A 109 -17.38 5.42 -4.58
N GLN A 110 -17.80 5.02 -5.78
CA GLN A 110 -17.98 3.60 -6.12
C GLN A 110 -16.67 2.80 -6.03
N ASN A 111 -15.57 3.36 -6.54
CA ASN A 111 -14.24 2.78 -6.42
C ASN A 111 -13.39 3.76 -5.63
N ILE A 112 -12.80 3.32 -4.53
CA ILE A 112 -11.85 4.12 -3.75
C ILE A 112 -10.58 3.35 -3.52
N TYR A 113 -9.46 4.07 -3.37
CA TYR A 113 -8.13 3.52 -3.29
C TYR A 113 -7.38 4.10 -2.09
N THR A 114 -6.50 3.31 -1.50
CA THR A 114 -5.50 3.75 -0.51
C THR A 114 -4.11 3.70 -1.14
N ILE A 115 -3.09 4.23 -0.46
CA ILE A 115 -1.70 4.11 -0.91
C ILE A 115 -1.32 2.65 -1.20
N PHE A 116 -1.77 1.71 -0.38
CA PHE A 116 -1.44 0.30 -0.55
C PHE A 116 -2.10 -0.32 -1.78
N THR A 117 -3.37 -0.01 -2.05
CA THR A 117 -4.03 -0.51 -3.27
C THR A 117 -3.47 0.13 -4.53
N LEU A 118 -3.05 1.40 -4.45
CA LEU A 118 -2.35 2.07 -5.55
C LEU A 118 -0.96 1.45 -5.80
N LEU A 119 -0.21 1.12 -4.75
CA LEU A 119 1.06 0.40 -4.84
C LEU A 119 0.89 -1.00 -5.44
N ALA A 120 -0.20 -1.70 -5.12
CA ALA A 120 -0.53 -2.96 -5.78
C ALA A 120 -0.87 -2.77 -7.26
N MET A 121 -1.62 -1.70 -7.59
CA MET A 121 -2.03 -1.40 -8.96
C MET A 121 -0.85 -1.05 -9.87
N VAL A 122 0.07 -0.19 -9.40
CA VAL A 122 1.25 0.24 -10.18
C VAL A 122 2.23 -0.90 -10.45
N GLN A 123 2.29 -1.89 -9.56
CA GLN A 123 3.12 -3.09 -9.74
C GLN A 123 2.48 -4.13 -10.68
N SER A 124 1.22 -3.95 -11.08
CA SER A 124 0.48 -4.91 -11.90
C SER A 124 0.06 -4.38 -13.27
N ARG A 125 -0.13 -3.06 -13.41
CA ARG A 125 -0.63 -2.45 -14.64
C ARG A 125 0.49 -1.72 -15.40
N PRO A 126 0.49 -1.75 -16.74
CA PRO A 126 1.42 -0.96 -17.53
C PRO A 126 1.15 0.54 -17.40
N TYR A 127 2.19 1.35 -17.60
CA TYR A 127 2.13 2.80 -17.39
C TYR A 127 1.02 3.51 -18.19
N ASP A 128 0.73 3.07 -19.41
CA ASP A 128 -0.31 3.65 -20.27
C ASP A 128 -1.73 3.53 -19.67
N LYS A 129 -1.93 2.60 -18.72
CA LYS A 129 -3.19 2.45 -17.99
C LYS A 129 -3.29 3.34 -16.76
N LEU A 130 -2.20 3.92 -16.30
CA LEU A 130 -2.10 4.66 -15.04
C LEU A 130 -1.80 6.14 -15.24
N ASP A 131 -0.98 6.44 -16.24
CA ASP A 131 -0.41 7.77 -16.44
C ASP A 131 -1.50 8.85 -16.51
N THR A 132 -1.31 9.87 -15.67
CA THR A 132 -2.18 11.05 -15.49
C THR A 132 -3.60 10.79 -15.00
N LYS A 133 -4.00 9.53 -14.74
CA LYS A 133 -5.36 9.20 -14.32
C LYS A 133 -5.57 9.48 -12.83
N TRP A 134 -6.64 10.21 -12.54
CA TRP A 134 -7.11 10.42 -11.18
C TRP A 134 -7.89 9.22 -10.67
N PHE A 135 -7.59 8.83 -9.44
CA PHE A 135 -8.25 7.79 -8.68
C PHE A 135 -8.78 8.40 -7.39
N ASP A 136 -10.03 8.10 -7.04
CA ASP A 136 -10.58 8.51 -5.75
C ASP A 136 -9.77 7.87 -4.62
N TYR A 137 -9.32 8.69 -3.68
CA TYR A 137 -8.34 8.32 -2.68
C TYR A 137 -8.90 8.48 -1.28
N GLU A 138 -8.62 7.50 -0.42
CA GLU A 138 -8.89 7.54 1.01
C GLU A 138 -7.61 7.35 1.80
N GLN A 139 -7.47 8.17 2.84
CA GLN A 139 -6.45 8.02 3.85
C GLN A 139 -7.01 8.43 5.22
N GLU A 140 -7.27 7.43 6.06
CA GLU A 140 -7.63 7.61 7.47
C GLU A 140 -8.84 8.51 7.69
N GLY A 141 -9.82 8.27 6.84
CA GLY A 141 -11.07 9.01 6.79
C GLY A 141 -11.03 10.29 5.99
N GLN A 142 -9.85 10.74 5.55
CA GLN A 142 -9.74 11.86 4.64
C GLN A 142 -9.97 11.38 3.20
N LEU A 143 -10.80 12.10 2.46
CA LEU A 143 -11.11 11.79 1.06
C LEU A 143 -10.43 12.80 0.14
N GLY A 144 -10.09 12.34 -1.07
CA GLY A 144 -9.52 13.17 -2.10
C GLY A 144 -9.24 12.37 -3.36
N GLN A 145 -8.14 12.70 -4.04
CA GLN A 145 -7.74 12.05 -5.29
C GLN A 145 -6.23 11.86 -5.33
N ALA A 146 -5.79 10.80 -6.00
CA ALA A 146 -4.39 10.53 -6.27
C ALA A 146 -4.18 10.16 -7.74
N ARG A 147 -3.00 10.43 -8.28
CA ARG A 147 -2.60 9.99 -9.62
C ARG A 147 -1.12 9.66 -9.70
N PHE A 148 -0.80 8.74 -10.61
CA PHE A 148 0.56 8.52 -11.05
C PHE A 148 0.84 9.33 -12.31
N ILE A 149 1.96 10.04 -12.34
CA ILE A 149 2.50 10.66 -13.55
C ILE A 149 3.75 9.89 -13.92
N TRP A 150 3.70 9.23 -15.07
CA TRP A 150 4.83 8.50 -15.61
C TRP A 150 5.93 9.49 -16.02
N ALA A 151 7.15 9.22 -15.58
CA ALA A 151 8.31 10.04 -15.91
C ALA A 151 9.10 9.42 -17.07
N ASP A 152 9.55 8.18 -16.88
CA ASP A 152 10.28 7.40 -17.86
C ASP A 152 10.18 5.90 -17.56
N THR A 153 10.68 5.10 -18.49
CA THR A 153 10.95 3.69 -18.27
C THR A 153 12.42 3.45 -18.48
N SER A 154 13.11 2.99 -17.44
CA SER A 154 14.55 2.75 -17.52
C SER A 154 14.98 1.57 -16.66
N ASN A 155 16.19 1.12 -16.92
CA ASN A 155 16.77 -0.06 -16.32
C ASN A 155 17.39 0.30 -14.96
N THR A 156 16.91 -0.34 -13.89
CA THR A 156 17.43 -0.18 -12.53
C THR A 156 18.31 -1.37 -12.16
N TRP A 157 19.55 -1.10 -11.73
CA TRP A 157 20.48 -2.12 -11.26
C TRP A 157 20.18 -2.52 -9.81
N ASN A 158 19.88 -3.80 -9.59
CA ASN A 158 19.59 -4.33 -8.25
C ASN A 158 20.80 -4.96 -7.54
N GLY A 159 22.02 -4.74 -8.05
CA GLY A 159 23.24 -5.38 -7.53
C GLY A 159 23.64 -6.67 -8.25
N LYS A 160 22.70 -7.32 -8.97
CA LYS A 160 22.91 -8.58 -9.68
C LYS A 160 22.53 -8.50 -11.15
N ASP A 161 21.42 -7.82 -11.45
CA ASP A 161 20.89 -7.66 -12.79
C ASP A 161 20.24 -6.27 -12.94
N SER A 162 20.00 -5.92 -14.20
CA SER A 162 19.28 -4.72 -14.62
C SER A 162 17.83 -5.08 -14.89
N VAL A 163 16.90 -4.50 -14.12
CA VAL A 163 15.47 -4.71 -14.29
C VAL A 163 14.84 -3.47 -14.91
N MET A 164 14.03 -3.65 -15.95
CA MET A 164 13.29 -2.54 -16.57
C MET A 164 12.16 -2.12 -15.63
N CYS A 165 12.14 -0.84 -15.25
CA CYS A 165 11.21 -0.27 -14.30
C CYS A 165 10.58 1.00 -14.86
N ASP A 166 9.29 1.19 -14.58
CA ASP A 166 8.60 2.46 -14.81
C ASP A 166 8.75 3.35 -13.57
N HIS A 167 9.17 4.60 -13.77
CA HIS A 167 9.26 5.59 -12.70
C HIS A 167 8.05 6.51 -12.74
N TYR A 168 7.51 6.79 -11.55
CA TYR A 168 6.34 7.64 -11.40
C TYR A 168 6.57 8.70 -10.34
N ARG A 169 6.01 9.87 -10.58
CA ARG A 169 5.64 10.81 -9.51
C ARG A 169 4.23 10.46 -9.04
N LEU A 170 4.03 10.40 -7.73
CA LEU A 170 2.72 10.25 -7.12
C LEU A 170 2.24 11.64 -6.65
N ASP A 171 1.12 12.10 -7.20
CA ASP A 171 0.43 13.31 -6.72
C ASP A 171 -0.76 12.87 -5.87
N ILE A 172 -0.92 13.43 -4.67
CA ILE A 172 -2.07 13.21 -3.79
C ILE A 172 -2.67 14.57 -3.43
N ASN A 173 -3.99 14.69 -3.53
CA ASN A 173 -4.74 15.86 -3.12
C ASN A 173 -5.85 15.42 -2.16
N ILE A 174 -5.85 15.96 -0.94
CA ILE A 174 -6.89 15.69 0.06
C ILE A 174 -7.89 16.85 0.03
N GLU A 175 -9.15 16.56 -0.26
CA GLU A 175 -10.21 17.57 -0.41
C GLU A 175 -11.03 17.73 0.87
N GLU A 176 -11.22 16.66 1.63
CA GLU A 176 -12.04 16.64 2.85
C GLU A 176 -11.26 16.16 4.08
N GLU A 177 -10.81 17.09 4.93
CA GLU A 177 -10.15 16.75 6.21
C GLU A 177 -11.13 16.52 7.37
N LYS A 178 -12.43 16.77 7.16
CA LYS A 178 -13.43 16.80 8.25
C LYS A 178 -13.57 15.47 9.00
N ASN A 179 -13.25 14.36 8.33
CA ASN A 179 -13.44 13.02 8.85
C ASN A 179 -12.12 12.33 9.23
N LYS A 180 -11.03 13.10 9.43
CA LYS A 180 -9.76 12.55 9.91
C LYS A 180 -9.99 11.84 11.26
N LEU A 181 -9.66 10.55 11.31
CA LEU A 181 -9.99 9.69 12.46
C LEU A 181 -9.30 10.11 13.74
N ASP A 182 -8.00 10.43 13.65
CA ASP A 182 -7.17 10.82 14.78
C ASP A 182 -6.45 12.14 14.48
N LYS A 183 -6.19 12.93 15.53
CA LYS A 183 -5.42 14.19 15.41
C LYS A 183 -4.01 13.97 14.89
N ARG A 184 -3.45 12.79 15.13
CA ARG A 184 -2.10 12.38 14.76
C ARG A 184 -2.15 11.01 14.09
N SER A 185 -1.37 10.83 13.03
CA SER A 185 -1.16 9.53 12.41
C SER A 185 0.23 8.98 12.69
N ASP A 186 0.53 7.81 12.12
CA ASP A 186 1.88 7.28 12.14
C ASP A 186 2.76 8.00 11.12
N TYR A 187 4.08 7.99 11.37
CA TYR A 187 5.02 8.73 10.54
C TYR A 187 4.92 8.43 9.04
N PHE A 188 4.65 7.18 8.64
CA PHE A 188 4.57 6.87 7.21
C PHE A 188 3.37 7.55 6.55
N MET A 189 2.21 7.50 7.19
CA MET A 189 1.01 8.14 6.69
C MET A 189 1.10 9.66 6.71
N GLU A 190 1.70 10.25 7.74
CA GLU A 190 1.91 11.71 7.81
C GLU A 190 2.85 12.19 6.69
N GLU A 191 4.00 11.52 6.50
CA GLU A 191 5.02 11.93 5.53
C GLU A 191 4.58 11.73 4.07
N ILE A 192 3.64 10.83 3.78
CA ILE A 192 3.07 10.71 2.42
C ILE A 192 2.31 11.96 2.00
N LEU A 193 1.72 12.68 2.95
CA LEU A 193 0.94 13.89 2.70
C LEU A 193 1.74 15.17 2.98
N ALA A 194 3.01 15.05 3.40
CA ALA A 194 3.86 16.19 3.70
C ALA A 194 4.43 16.79 2.39
N ASP A 195 4.34 18.12 2.27
CA ASP A 195 4.90 18.91 1.16
C ASP A 195 6.42 19.11 1.27
#